data_AF-A0A3L8DWG8-F1
#
_entry.id   AF-A0A3L8DWG8-F1
#
_cell.length_a   1.000
_cell.length_b   1.000
_cell.length_c   1.000
_cell.angle_alpha   90.00
_cell.angle_beta   90.00
_cell.angle_gamma   90.00
#
_symmetry.space_group_name_H-M   'P 1'
#
loop_
_entity.id
_entity.type
_entity.pdbx_description
1 polymer ?
#
loop_
_entity_poly.entity_id
_entity_poly.type
_entity_poly.pdbx_seq_one_letter_code
_entity_poly.pdbx_strand_id
1 'polypeptide(L)'
;MMGTIEAIAYGVPMIGMPLYLDQYNNINANVAKNVAVKLDVYKITEKDMDTALNAILHDPRYIENVKNLSQRFHDQPLSPIDTANYWIDYVIKYGEDVLRSPAMDLAWWQIYLIDVAACLLLCAAAIITLAVFIIVHFVMKMTNRNHYRLLHSKKTN
;
A
#
# COMPACT_ATOMS: atom_id res chain seq x y z
N MET A 1 -12.83 -0.30 13.03
CA MET A 1 -13.47 -0.16 11.70
C MET A 1 -15.01 -0.15 11.72
N MET A 2 -15.67 -0.86 12.65
CA MET A 2 -17.15 -0.93 12.67
C MET A 2 -17.82 0.44 12.83
N GLY A 3 -17.40 1.27 13.81
CA GLY A 3 -18.02 2.58 14.02
C GLY A 3 -17.87 3.56 12.86
N THR A 4 -16.80 3.45 12.06
CA THR A 4 -16.63 4.31 10.88
C THR A 4 -17.62 3.96 9.77
N ILE A 5 -17.93 2.66 9.61
CA ILE A 5 -18.91 2.19 8.62
C ILE A 5 -20.32 2.60 9.04
N GLU A 6 -20.65 2.45 10.32
CA GLU A 6 -21.96 2.83 10.86
C GLU A 6 -22.25 4.31 10.64
N ALA A 7 -21.32 5.20 10.99
CA ALA A 7 -21.55 6.62 10.80
C ALA A 7 -21.60 7.01 9.30
N ILE A 8 -20.86 6.34 8.41
CA ILE A 8 -21.04 6.52 6.96
C ILE A 8 -22.43 6.06 6.53
N ALA A 9 -22.89 4.89 6.99
CA ALA A 9 -24.21 4.36 6.65
C ALA A 9 -25.31 5.33 7.07
N TYR A 10 -25.20 5.98 8.23
CA TYR A 10 -26.19 6.94 8.71
C TYR A 10 -25.92 8.41 8.35
N GLY A 11 -24.87 8.70 7.57
CA GLY A 11 -24.56 10.06 7.14
C GLY A 11 -24.16 10.99 8.30
N VAL A 12 -23.42 10.47 9.28
CA VAL A 12 -22.97 11.18 10.46
C VAL A 12 -21.46 11.46 10.35
N PRO A 13 -21.01 12.73 10.34
CA PRO A 13 -19.59 13.05 10.32
C PRO A 13 -18.97 12.73 11.68
N MET A 14 -17.66 12.43 11.72
CA MET A 14 -17.03 11.87 12.91
C MET A 14 -15.71 12.51 13.30
N ILE A 15 -15.42 12.49 14.60
CA ILE A 15 -14.06 12.70 15.12
C ILE A 15 -13.48 11.31 15.40
N GLY A 16 -12.44 10.93 14.66
CA GLY A 16 -11.78 9.65 14.83
C GLY A 16 -10.51 9.76 15.67
N MET A 17 -10.42 8.91 16.69
CA MET A 17 -9.23 8.74 17.54
C MET A 17 -8.70 7.31 17.37
N PRO A 18 -7.85 7.05 16.36
CA PRO A 18 -7.31 5.72 16.12
C PRO A 18 -6.38 5.30 17.26
N LEU A 19 -6.52 4.05 17.73
CA LEU A 19 -5.67 3.50 18.79
C LEU A 19 -4.60 2.55 18.25
N TYR A 20 -4.98 1.61 17.38
CA TYR A 20 -4.09 0.55 16.89
C TYR A 20 -4.43 0.13 15.46
N LEU A 21 -3.42 -0.44 14.78
CA LEU A 21 -3.54 -1.22 13.54
C LEU A 21 -4.18 -0.46 12.36
N ASP A 22 -5.23 -1.05 11.79
CA ASP A 22 -5.93 -0.61 10.58
C ASP A 22 -6.71 0.69 10.76
N GLN A 23 -7.04 1.04 12.01
CA GLN A 23 -7.83 2.24 12.31
C GLN A 23 -7.17 3.53 11.79
N TYR A 24 -5.83 3.59 11.80
CA TYR A 24 -5.09 4.73 11.25
C TYR A 24 -5.37 4.92 9.75
N ASN A 25 -5.33 3.84 8.97
CA ASN A 25 -5.59 3.89 7.54
C ASN A 25 -7.07 4.20 7.27
N ASN A 26 -7.98 3.59 8.03
CA ASN A 26 -9.41 3.82 7.90
C ASN A 26 -9.78 5.29 8.16
N ILE A 27 -9.27 5.89 9.23
CA ILE A 27 -9.57 7.29 9.53
C ILE A 27 -8.88 8.23 8.54
N ASN A 28 -7.65 7.94 8.09
CA ASN A 28 -6.97 8.76 7.08
C ASN A 28 -7.78 8.79 5.77
N ALA A 29 -8.36 7.67 5.36
CA ALA A 29 -9.23 7.62 4.18
C ALA A 29 -10.51 8.47 4.36
N ASN A 30 -11.08 8.51 5.56
CA ASN A 30 -12.24 9.34 5.88
C ASN A 30 -11.90 10.83 5.98
N VAL A 31 -10.73 11.18 6.52
CA VAL A 31 -10.22 12.56 6.52
C VAL A 31 -9.99 13.04 5.09
N ALA A 32 -9.41 12.22 4.21
CA ALA A 32 -9.20 12.57 2.81
C ALA A 32 -10.52 12.83 2.04
N LYS A 33 -11.63 12.25 2.51
CA LYS A 33 -12.99 12.47 1.98
C LYS A 33 -13.71 13.65 2.65
N ASN A 34 -13.07 14.34 3.59
CA ASN A 34 -13.67 15.37 4.44
C ASN A 34 -14.96 14.89 5.14
N VAL A 35 -14.99 13.64 5.62
CA VAL A 35 -16.11 13.11 6.43
C VAL A 35 -15.70 12.84 7.87
N ALA A 36 -14.43 13.09 8.19
CA ALA A 36 -13.91 12.94 9.54
C ALA A 36 -12.78 13.94 9.85
N VAL A 37 -12.61 14.24 11.14
CA VAL A 37 -11.41 14.86 11.71
C VAL A 37 -10.65 13.79 12.48
N LYS A 38 -9.34 13.71 12.31
CA LYS A 38 -8.49 12.77 13.06
C LYS A 38 -7.81 13.50 14.22
N LEU A 39 -7.92 12.94 15.42
CA LEU A 39 -7.16 13.37 16.60
C LEU A 39 -6.20 12.28 17.05
N ASP A 40 -5.02 12.68 17.51
CA ASP A 40 -4.02 11.78 18.09
C ASP A 40 -4.30 11.64 19.60
N VAL A 41 -4.74 10.45 20.02
CA VAL A 41 -5.15 10.18 21.41
C VAL A 41 -4.03 10.47 22.43
N TYR A 42 -2.76 10.43 22.01
CA TYR A 42 -1.62 10.62 22.91
C TYR A 42 -1.15 12.09 22.96
N LYS A 43 -1.65 12.95 22.07
CA LYS A 43 -1.22 14.35 21.96
C LYS A 43 -2.38 15.35 22.07
N ILE A 44 -3.62 14.87 22.07
CA ILE A 44 -4.83 15.69 22.11
C ILE A 44 -4.85 16.62 23.31
N THR A 45 -5.18 17.88 23.07
CA THR A 45 -5.50 18.88 24.09
C THR A 45 -6.97 19.25 24.05
N GLU A 46 -7.46 19.94 25.09
CA GLU A 46 -8.81 20.52 25.12
C GLU A 46 -9.07 21.38 23.87
N LYS A 47 -8.10 22.23 23.51
CA LYS A 47 -8.18 23.09 22.32
C LYS A 47 -8.32 22.29 21.02
N ASP A 48 -7.63 21.16 20.89
CA ASP A 48 -7.73 20.32 19.71
C ASP A 48 -9.12 19.69 19.59
N MET A 49 -9.68 19.25 20.72
CA MET A 49 -11.03 18.70 20.79
C MET A 49 -12.08 19.77 20.44
N ASP A 50 -11.96 20.97 20.99
CA ASP A 50 -12.83 22.11 20.69
C ASP A 50 -12.77 22.47 19.20
N THR A 51 -11.56 22.48 18.63
CA THR A 51 -11.36 22.79 17.20
C THR A 51 -12.01 21.72 16.32
N ALA A 52 -11.82 20.44 16.64
CA ALA A 52 -12.40 19.33 15.91
C ALA A 52 -13.94 19.32 16.00
N LEU A 53 -14.49 19.55 17.20
CA LEU A 53 -15.93 19.62 17.41
C LEU A 53 -16.55 20.79 16.65
N ASN A 54 -15.94 21.99 16.73
CA ASN A 54 -16.41 23.14 15.99
C ASN A 54 -16.37 22.91 14.47
N ALA A 55 -15.33 22.26 13.96
CA ALA A 55 -15.26 21.88 12.56
C ALA A 55 -16.41 20.95 12.16
N ILE A 56 -16.63 19.86 12.90
CA ILE A 56 -17.68 18.88 12.59
C ILE A 56 -19.10 19.47 12.67
N LEU A 57 -19.34 20.38 13.62
CA LEU A 57 -20.67 20.98 13.83
C LEU A 57 -20.99 22.12 12.85
N HIS A 58 -19.99 22.94 12.50
CA HIS A 58 -20.24 24.22 11.82
C HIS A 58 -19.71 24.29 10.39
N ASP A 59 -18.75 23.44 10.00
CA ASP A 59 -18.27 23.41 8.62
C ASP A 59 -19.18 22.50 7.76
N PRO A 60 -19.96 23.07 6.83
CA PRO A 60 -20.95 22.31 6.06
C PRO A 60 -20.32 21.21 5.21
N ARG A 61 -19.02 21.31 4.89
CA ARG A 61 -18.32 20.31 4.08
C ARG A 61 -18.41 18.92 4.71
N TYR A 62 -18.34 18.80 6.04
CA TYR A 62 -18.39 17.48 6.69
C TYR A 62 -19.74 16.81 6.54
N ILE A 63 -20.83 17.54 6.81
CA ILE A 63 -22.19 17.00 6.73
C ILE A 63 -22.63 16.76 5.28
N GLU A 64 -22.24 17.63 4.34
CA GLU A 64 -22.55 17.45 2.92
C GLU A 64 -21.82 16.24 2.33
N ASN A 65 -20.52 16.11 2.60
CA ASN A 65 -19.72 15.01 2.06
C ASN A 65 -20.13 13.66 2.65
N VAL A 66 -20.45 13.59 3.96
CA VAL A 66 -20.86 12.32 4.57
C VAL A 66 -22.26 11.89 4.12
N LYS A 67 -23.18 12.84 3.86
CA LYS A 67 -24.49 12.53 3.28
C LYS A 67 -24.37 12.01 1.85
N ASN A 68 -23.53 12.63 1.02
CA ASN A 68 -23.23 12.13 -0.32
C ASN A 68 -22.59 10.73 -0.25
N LEU A 69 -21.62 10.53 0.63
CA LEU A 69 -20.98 9.24 0.82
C LEU A 69 -21.96 8.17 1.33
N SER A 70 -22.89 8.52 2.22
CA SER A 70 -23.96 7.65 2.71
C SER A 70 -24.89 7.22 1.58
N GLN A 71 -25.31 8.15 0.72
CA GLN A 71 -26.12 7.83 -0.46
C GLN A 71 -25.40 6.82 -1.36
N ARG A 72 -24.12 7.07 -1.67
CA ARG A 72 -23.29 6.16 -2.46
C ARG A 72 -23.04 4.81 -1.77
N PHE A 73 -23.03 4.78 -0.44
CA PHE A 73 -22.86 3.56 0.33
C PHE A 73 -24.11 2.66 0.23
N HIS A 74 -25.30 3.26 0.22
CA HIS A 74 -26.57 2.54 0.07
C HIS A 74 -26.94 2.25 -1.39
N ASP A 75 -26.34 2.98 -2.35
CA ASP A 75 -26.51 2.76 -3.79
C ASP A 75 -25.76 1.51 -4.25
N GLN A 76 -26.31 0.35 -3.89
CA GLN A 76 -25.82 -0.97 -4.28
C GLN A 76 -26.90 -1.70 -5.08
N PRO A 77 -26.51 -2.50 -6.09
CA PRO A 77 -27.47 -3.18 -6.97
C PRO A 77 -28.29 -4.27 -6.26
N LEU A 78 -27.76 -4.81 -5.15
CA LEU A 78 -28.42 -5.82 -4.32
C LEU A 78 -28.35 -5.36 -2.86
N SER A 79 -29.37 -5.73 -2.09
CA SER A 79 -29.33 -5.51 -0.65
C SER A 79 -28.21 -6.35 -0.01
N PRO A 80 -27.71 -5.98 1.19
CA PRO A 80 -26.72 -6.79 1.89
C PRO A 80 -27.17 -8.23 2.14
N ILE A 81 -28.47 -8.44 2.41
CA ILE A 81 -29.02 -9.79 2.63
C ILE A 81 -29.10 -10.59 1.33
N ASP A 82 -29.51 -9.97 0.22
CA ASP A 82 -29.57 -10.65 -1.08
C ASP A 82 -28.17 -10.99 -1.59
N THR A 83 -27.20 -10.10 -1.35
CA THR A 83 -25.79 -10.35 -1.65
C THR A 83 -25.26 -11.54 -0.85
N ALA A 84 -25.59 -11.62 0.45
CA ALA A 84 -25.20 -12.74 1.29
C ALA A 84 -25.82 -14.07 0.80
N ASN A 85 -27.13 -14.07 0.50
CA ASN A 85 -27.83 -15.24 -0.03
C ASN A 85 -27.21 -15.71 -1.35
N TYR A 86 -26.93 -14.79 -2.27
CA TYR A 86 -26.27 -15.11 -3.53
C TYR A 86 -24.94 -15.84 -3.33
N TRP A 87 -24.07 -15.35 -2.44
CA TRP A 87 -22.77 -15.98 -2.21
C TRP A 87 -22.89 -17.31 -1.48
N ILE A 88 -23.86 -17.46 -0.59
CA ILE A 88 -24.18 -18.75 0.05
C ILE A 88 -24.59 -19.77 -1.03
N ASP A 89 -25.54 -19.42 -1.90
CA ASP A 89 -25.99 -20.29 -2.98
C ASP A 89 -24.85 -20.61 -3.96
N TYR A 90 -23.98 -19.63 -4.23
CA TYR A 90 -22.81 -19.81 -5.08
C TYR A 90 -21.85 -20.88 -4.52
N VAL A 91 -21.54 -20.82 -3.22
CA VAL A 91 -20.70 -21.83 -2.55
C VAL A 91 -21.38 -23.20 -2.53
N ILE A 92 -22.69 -23.26 -2.23
CA ILE A 92 -23.45 -24.52 -2.26
C ILE A 92 -23.40 -25.15 -3.66
N LYS A 93 -23.51 -24.33 -4.71
CA LYS A 93 -23.54 -24.80 -6.11
C LYS A 93 -22.18 -25.28 -6.63
N TYR A 94 -21.10 -24.59 -6.28
CA TYR A 94 -19.78 -24.83 -6.87
C TYR A 94 -18.76 -25.47 -5.91
N GLY A 95 -19.09 -25.61 -4.63
CA GLY A 95 -18.27 -26.24 -3.60
C GLY A 95 -17.56 -25.24 -2.68
N GLU A 96 -16.97 -25.77 -1.61
CA GLU A 96 -16.39 -25.01 -0.50
C GLU A 96 -15.12 -24.20 -0.86
N ASP A 97 -14.34 -24.65 -1.83
CA ASP A 97 -13.08 -24.01 -2.19
C ASP A 97 -13.25 -22.79 -3.13
N VAL A 98 -14.46 -22.51 -3.63
CA VAL A 98 -14.64 -21.48 -4.69
C VAL A 98 -14.40 -20.05 -4.23
N LEU A 99 -14.55 -19.76 -2.93
CA LEU A 99 -14.22 -18.46 -2.33
C LEU A 99 -12.92 -18.50 -1.53
N ARG A 100 -12.30 -19.67 -1.41
CA ARG A 100 -11.07 -19.86 -0.65
C ARG A 100 -9.89 -19.33 -1.45
N SER A 101 -9.08 -18.47 -0.83
CA SER A 101 -7.87 -17.96 -1.47
C SER A 101 -6.88 -19.11 -1.71
N PRO A 102 -6.32 -19.27 -2.93
CA PRO A 102 -5.27 -20.25 -3.20
C PRO A 102 -4.02 -20.07 -2.33
N ALA A 103 -3.82 -18.86 -1.78
CA ALA A 103 -2.72 -18.59 -0.86
C ALA A 103 -2.76 -19.43 0.42
N MET A 104 -3.93 -19.98 0.78
CA MET A 104 -4.09 -20.85 1.96
C MET A 104 -3.41 -22.22 1.80
N ASP A 105 -3.17 -22.67 0.56
CA ASP A 105 -2.48 -23.93 0.26
C ASP A 105 -0.98 -23.73 0.02
N LEU A 106 -0.51 -22.48 0.01
CA LEU A 106 0.89 -22.15 -0.22
C LEU A 106 1.71 -22.31 1.07
N ALA A 107 2.92 -22.84 0.92
CA ALA A 107 3.89 -22.82 2.01
C ALA A 107 4.34 -21.38 2.31
N TRP A 108 4.76 -21.11 3.54
CA TRP A 108 5.14 -19.75 3.96
C TRP A 108 6.21 -19.12 3.05
N TRP A 109 7.19 -19.88 2.57
CA TRP A 109 8.23 -19.37 1.67
C TRP A 109 7.71 -18.99 0.27
N GLN A 110 6.62 -19.60 -0.18
CA GLN A 110 5.93 -19.23 -1.42
C GLN A 110 5.12 -17.94 -1.22
N ILE A 111 4.47 -17.79 -0.06
CA ILE A 111 3.75 -16.56 0.32
C ILE A 111 4.73 -15.36 0.36
N TYR A 112 5.96 -15.58 0.84
CA TYR A 112 7.00 -14.55 0.88
C TYR A 112 7.86 -14.45 -0.40
N LEU A 113 7.55 -15.22 -1.46
CA LEU A 113 8.22 -15.17 -2.77
C LEU A 113 9.75 -15.27 -2.70
N ILE A 114 10.26 -16.16 -1.85
CA ILE A 114 11.71 -16.30 -1.58
C ILE A 114 12.49 -16.70 -2.83
N ASP A 115 11.91 -17.54 -3.69
CA ASP A 115 12.48 -17.97 -4.96
C ASP A 115 12.63 -16.79 -5.94
N VAL A 116 11.64 -15.92 -6.03
CA VAL A 116 11.69 -14.70 -6.85
C VAL A 116 12.77 -13.75 -6.33
N ALA A 117 12.84 -13.54 -5.01
CA ALA A 117 13.88 -12.70 -4.40
C ALA A 117 15.29 -13.24 -4.70
N ALA A 118 15.48 -14.57 -4.57
CA ALA A 118 16.75 -15.22 -4.90
C ALA A 118 17.12 -15.05 -6.37
N CYS A 119 16.16 -15.23 -7.29
CA CYS A 119 16.38 -15.02 -8.73
C CYS A 119 16.82 -13.58 -9.03
N LEU A 120 16.15 -12.58 -8.45
CA LEU A 120 16.49 -11.16 -8.63
C LEU A 120 17.89 -10.84 -8.10
N LEU A 121 18.26 -11.37 -6.93
CA LEU A 121 19.59 -11.19 -6.36
C LEU A 121 20.69 -11.82 -7.23
N LEU A 122 20.44 -13.02 -7.78
CA LEU A 122 21.38 -13.68 -8.68
C LEU A 122 21.55 -12.90 -9.99
N CYS A 123 20.45 -12.41 -10.58
CA CYS A 123 20.52 -11.56 -11.77
C CYS A 123 21.31 -10.27 -11.49
N ALA A 124 21.05 -9.59 -10.36
CA ALA A 124 21.78 -8.39 -9.97
C ALA A 124 23.28 -8.68 -9.77
N ALA A 125 23.62 -9.78 -9.09
CA ALA A 125 25.00 -10.20 -8.90
C ALA A 125 25.69 -10.50 -10.23
N ALA A 126 25.02 -11.18 -11.17
CA ALA A 126 25.56 -11.48 -12.50
C ALA A 126 25.82 -10.19 -13.32
N ILE A 127 24.93 -9.20 -13.23
CA ILE A 127 25.12 -7.90 -13.89
C ILE A 127 26.32 -7.17 -13.29
N ILE A 128 26.44 -7.15 -11.96
CA ILE A 128 27.55 -6.49 -11.26
C ILE A 128 28.88 -7.17 -11.62
N THR A 129 28.94 -8.50 -11.59
CA THR A 129 30.17 -9.24 -11.92
C THR A 129 30.58 -9.02 -13.37
N LEU A 130 29.61 -9.02 -14.30
CA LEU A 130 29.86 -8.70 -15.70
C LEU A 130 30.38 -7.27 -15.88
N ALA A 131 29.77 -6.28 -15.22
CA ALA A 131 30.20 -4.89 -15.29
C ALA A 131 31.63 -4.72 -14.75
N VAL A 132 31.95 -5.31 -13.59
CA VAL A 132 33.31 -5.29 -13.03
C VAL A 132 34.30 -5.95 -13.97
N PHE A 133 33.95 -7.11 -14.54
CA PHE A 133 34.80 -7.81 -15.50
C PHE A 133 35.11 -6.94 -16.73
N ILE A 134 34.10 -6.28 -17.31
CA ILE A 134 34.26 -5.38 -18.45
C ILE A 134 35.16 -4.19 -18.09
N ILE A 135 34.95 -3.56 -16.92
CA ILE A 135 35.76 -2.42 -16.45
C ILE A 135 37.21 -2.84 -16.25
N VAL A 136 37.47 -3.95 -15.56
CA VAL A 136 38.82 -4.46 -15.30
C VAL A 136 39.53 -4.81 -16.61
N HIS A 137 38.85 -5.49 -17.54
CA HIS A 137 39.40 -5.79 -18.86
C HIS A 137 39.73 -4.53 -19.66
N PHE A 138 38.85 -3.52 -19.63
CA PHE A 138 39.08 -2.23 -20.28
C PHE A 138 40.30 -1.50 -19.70
N VAL A 139 40.41 -1.43 -18.36
CA VAL A 139 41.56 -0.81 -17.68
C VAL A 139 42.86 -1.53 -18.01
N MET A 140 42.90 -2.87 -17.95
CA MET A 140 44.09 -3.65 -18.32
C MET A 140 44.51 -3.39 -19.78
N LYS A 141 43.55 -3.33 -20.71
CA LYS A 141 43.81 -3.03 -22.12
C LYS A 141 44.37 -1.62 -22.30
N MET A 142 43.87 -0.62 -21.58
CA MET A 142 44.42 0.73 -21.61
C MET A 142 45.85 0.80 -21.05
N THR A 143 46.11 0.16 -19.91
CA THR A 143 47.44 0.13 -19.29
C THR A 143 48.47 -0.55 -20.20
N ASN A 144 48.15 -1.69 -20.80
CA ASN A 144 49.02 -2.37 -21.76
C ASN A 144 49.29 -1.49 -22.98
N ARG A 145 48.27 -0.85 -23.55
CA ARG A 145 48.41 0.04 -24.71
C ARG A 145 49.31 1.25 -24.39
N ASN A 146 49.19 1.82 -23.20
CA ASN A 146 50.07 2.91 -22.74
C ASN A 146 51.51 2.43 -22.51
N HIS A 147 51.71 1.23 -21.97
CA HIS A 147 53.04 0.63 -21.80
C HIS A 147 53.76 0.42 -23.14
N TYR A 148 53.08 -0.13 -24.15
CA TYR A 148 53.64 -0.28 -25.50
C TYR A 148 54.00 1.07 -26.15
N ARG A 149 53.18 2.11 -25.95
CA ARG A 149 53.47 3.47 -26.44
C ARG A 149 54.71 4.08 -25.79
N LEU A 150 54.89 3.91 -24.48
CA LEU A 150 56.07 4.40 -23.75
C LEU A 150 57.37 3.70 -24.20
N LEU A 151 57.33 2.38 -24.41
CA LEU A 151 58.46 1.62 -24.92
C LEU A 151 58.87 2.04 -26.34
N HIS A 152 57.89 2.34 -27.20
CA HIS A 152 58.18 2.77 -28.56
C HIS A 152 58.77 4.20 -28.61
N SER A 153 58.30 5.10 -27.73
CA SER A 153 58.83 6.48 -27.61
C SER A 153 60.28 6.52 -27.11
N LYS A 154 60.67 5.64 -26.18
CA LYS A 154 62.07 5.50 -25.72
C LYS A 154 63.06 4.96 -26.76
N LYS A 155 62.58 4.27 -27.81
CA LYS A 155 63.43 3.74 -28.89
C LYS A 155 63.70 4.75 -30.01
N THR A 156 62.97 5.86 -30.05
CA THR A 156 63.02 6.87 -31.12
C THR A 156 63.72 8.17 -30.73
N ASN A 157 64.26 8.26 -29.50
CA ASN A 157 65.23 9.26 -29.05
C ASN A 157 66.59 8.59 -28.83
#